data_AF-A0A3N7FSZ9-F1
#
_entry.id   AF-A0A3N7FSZ9-F1
#
_cell.length_a   1.000
_cell.length_b   1.000
_cell.length_c   1.000
_cell.angle_alpha   90.00
_cell.angle_beta   90.00
_cell.angle_gamma   90.00
#
_symmetry.space_group_name_H-M   'P 1'
#
loop_
_entity.id
_entity.type
_entity.pdbx_description
1 polymer ?
#
loop_
_entity_poly.entity_id
_entity_poly.type
_entity_poly.pdbx_seq_one_letter_code
_entity_poly.pdbx_strand_id
1 'polypeptide(L)'
;MSWRVFLQGLQCFADVIFCKGKIHALMYNGSLRVIDIQPDNPHVEDLAPPYPVLRGGSPPYIVESSNGLLMVERQNKISRSNDPIKEFVNKTLQYCI
;
A
#
# COMPACT_ATOMS: atom_id res chain seq x y z
N MET A 1 3.31 6.11 -24.26
CA MET A 1 3.77 4.72 -23.98
C MET A 1 3.25 4.30 -22.62
N SER A 2 2.67 3.11 -22.51
CA SER A 2 2.15 2.54 -21.25
C SER A 2 2.83 1.19 -21.06
N TRP A 3 3.39 0.97 -19.87
CA TRP A 3 4.05 -0.29 -19.52
C TRP A 3 3.13 -1.09 -18.61
N ARG A 4 2.99 -2.40 -18.86
CA ARG A 4 2.33 -3.33 -17.95
C ARG A 4 3.38 -4.25 -17.36
N VAL A 5 3.47 -4.26 -16.04
CA VAL A 5 4.32 -5.20 -15.31
C VAL A 5 3.43 -6.37 -14.90
N PHE A 6 3.70 -7.56 -15.44
CA PHE A 6 3.00 -8.78 -15.06
C PHE A 6 3.85 -9.50 -14.01
N LEU A 7 3.43 -9.43 -12.76
CA LEU A 7 4.10 -10.13 -11.68
C LEU A 7 3.45 -11.50 -11.50
N GLN A 8 4.01 -12.54 -12.12
CA GLN A 8 3.54 -13.92 -11.93
C GLN A 8 3.84 -14.39 -10.51
N GLY A 9 2.84 -14.95 -9.82
CA GLY A 9 2.99 -15.55 -8.49
C GLY A 9 2.92 -14.59 -7.30
N LEU A 10 2.88 -13.27 -7.53
CA LEU A 10 2.56 -12.32 -6.45
C LEU A 10 1.05 -12.34 -6.20
N GLN A 11 0.66 -12.78 -4.99
CA GLN A 11 -0.71 -12.68 -4.48
C GLN A 11 -1.23 -11.23 -4.60
N CYS A 12 -2.56 -11.07 -4.71
CA CYS A 12 -3.22 -9.80 -4.99
C CYS A 12 -2.65 -8.62 -4.17
N PHE A 13 -2.44 -7.48 -4.83
CA PHE A 13 -2.06 -6.21 -4.19
C PHE A 13 -3.30 -5.46 -3.71
N ALA A 14 -3.22 -4.88 -2.52
CA ALA A 14 -4.19 -3.92 -2.01
C ALA A 14 -3.97 -2.54 -2.66
N ASP A 15 -2.71 -2.12 -2.82
CA ASP A 15 -2.36 -0.84 -3.44
C ASP A 15 -0.92 -0.85 -3.99
N VAL A 16 -0.60 0.05 -4.92
CA VAL A 16 0.70 0.16 -5.58
C VAL A 16 1.05 1.64 -5.86
N ILE A 17 2.26 2.05 -5.51
CA ILE A 17 2.79 3.39 -5.81
C ILE A 17 4.20 3.30 -6.43
N PHE A 18 4.52 4.22 -7.32
CA PHE A 18 5.87 4.42 -7.82
C PHE A 18 6.53 5.55 -7.04
N CYS A 19 7.60 5.24 -6.31
CA CYS A 19 8.31 6.19 -5.44
C CYS A 19 9.82 5.94 -5.55
N LYS A 20 10.62 7.02 -5.65
CA LYS A 20 12.09 6.96 -5.74
C LYS A 20 12.65 5.96 -6.77
N GLY A 21 11.98 5.81 -7.92
CA GLY A 21 12.43 4.91 -8.99
C GLY A 21 12.06 3.44 -8.81
N LYS A 22 11.34 3.08 -7.73
CA LYS A 22 10.92 1.72 -7.43
C LYS A 22 9.40 1.63 -7.33
N ILE A 23 8.87 0.43 -7.57
CA ILE A 23 7.47 0.13 -7.29
C ILE A 23 7.37 -0.36 -5.86
N HIS A 24 6.52 0.28 -5.07
CA HIS A 24 6.15 -0.20 -3.75
C HIS A 24 4.74 -0.78 -3.83
N ALA A 25 4.61 -2.04 -3.43
CA ALA A 25 3.37 -2.79 -3.54
C ALA A 25 2.92 -3.24 -2.15
N LEU A 26 1.72 -2.80 -1.76
CA LEU A 26 1.08 -3.23 -0.53
C LEU A 26 0.24 -4.47 -0.80
N MET A 27 0.49 -5.52 -0.04
CA MET A 27 -0.25 -6.77 -0.13
C MET A 27 -1.51 -6.71 0.75
N TYR A 28 -2.57 -7.49 0.43
CA TYR A 28 -3.79 -7.54 1.25
C TYR A 28 -3.56 -8.02 2.70
N ASN A 29 -2.47 -8.75 2.95
CA ASN A 29 -2.07 -9.17 4.30
C ASN A 29 -1.31 -8.06 5.07
N GLY A 30 -1.20 -6.86 4.50
CA GLY A 30 -0.52 -5.71 5.10
C GLY A 30 1.01 -5.71 4.96
N SER A 31 1.61 -6.64 4.20
CA SER A 31 3.06 -6.61 3.94
C SER A 31 3.40 -5.62 2.84
N LEU A 32 4.52 -4.91 2.98
CA LEU A 32 5.01 -3.99 1.97
C LEU A 32 6.18 -4.63 1.20
N ARG A 33 6.08 -4.63 -0.13
CA ARG A 33 7.12 -5.12 -1.04
C ARG A 33 7.67 -3.98 -1.87
N VAL A 34 8.96 -4.07 -2.17
CA VAL A 34 9.62 -3.25 -3.18
C VAL A 34 9.93 -4.10 -4.37
N ILE A 35 9.67 -3.53 -5.53
CA ILE A 35 9.98 -4.11 -6.83
C ILE A 35 10.87 -3.10 -7.54
N ASP A 36 12.15 -3.41 -7.58
CA ASP A 36 13.14 -2.68 -8.35
C ASP A 36 13.13 -3.22 -9.78
N ILE A 37 12.65 -2.41 -10.72
CA ILE A 37 12.58 -2.81 -12.14
C ILE A 37 13.94 -2.55 -12.77
N GLN A 38 14.80 -3.55 -12.70
CA GLN A 38 16.04 -3.54 -13.46
C GLN A 38 15.80 -4.07 -14.88
N PRO A 39 16.59 -3.63 -15.89
CA PRO A 39 16.38 -4.00 -17.29
C PRO A 39 16.38 -5.50 -17.55
N ASP A 40 17.15 -6.25 -16.75
CA ASP A 40 17.45 -7.65 -17.02
C ASP A 40 16.67 -8.59 -16.08
N ASN A 41 16.30 -8.12 -14.89
CA ASN A 41 15.57 -8.92 -13.90
C ASN A 41 14.93 -8.04 -12.81
N PRO A 42 13.60 -8.06 -12.64
CA PRO A 42 12.97 -7.36 -11.53
C PRO A 42 13.38 -8.00 -10.19
N HIS A 43 13.93 -7.19 -9.28
CA HIS A 43 14.26 -7.62 -7.93
C HIS A 43 13.11 -7.31 -6.98
N VAL A 44 12.63 -8.32 -6.24
CA VAL A 44 11.55 -8.17 -5.27
C VAL A 44 12.09 -8.38 -3.86
N GLU A 45 11.86 -7.40 -3.00
CA GLU A 45 12.30 -7.40 -1.61
C GLU A 45 11.10 -7.13 -0.68
N ASP A 46 11.00 -7.85 0.43
CA ASP A 46 10.03 -7.58 1.49
C ASP A 46 10.57 -6.43 2.37
N LEU A 47 10.00 -5.22 2.25
CA LEU A 47 10.37 -4.07 3.07
C LEU A 47 9.87 -4.17 4.50
N ALA A 48 8.70 -4.79 4.69
CA ALA A 48 8.08 -4.89 5.98
C ALA A 48 7.27 -6.18 6.13
N PRO A 49 7.30 -6.81 7.31
CA PRO A 49 6.48 -7.98 7.60
C PRO A 49 4.99 -7.62 7.52
N PRO A 50 4.10 -8.61 7.33
CA PRO A 50 2.66 -8.38 7.28
C PRO A 50 2.19 -7.71 8.56
N TYR A 51 1.62 -6.51 8.42
CA TYR A 51 0.95 -5.87 9.53
C TYR A 51 -0.47 -6.42 9.66
N PRO A 52 -0.97 -6.74 10.86
CA PRO A 52 -2.32 -7.24 11.04
C PRO A 52 -3.34 -6.18 10.58
N VAL A 53 -3.84 -6.34 9.35
CA VAL A 53 -4.96 -5.58 8.84
C VAL A 53 -6.17 -5.93 9.69
N LEU A 54 -6.81 -4.92 10.29
CA LEU A 54 -7.94 -5.13 11.18
C LEU A 54 -9.05 -5.85 10.39
N ARG A 55 -9.46 -7.03 10.88
CA ARG A 55 -10.53 -7.81 10.24
C ARG A 55 -11.81 -6.96 10.19
N GLY A 56 -12.28 -6.64 8.99
CA GLY A 56 -13.55 -5.96 8.75
C GLY A 56 -13.47 -4.53 8.18
N GLY A 57 -12.27 -4.01 7.90
CA GLY A 57 -12.06 -2.69 7.29
C GLY A 57 -11.95 -2.70 5.76
N SER A 58 -11.93 -1.50 5.14
CA SER A 58 -11.52 -1.32 3.74
C SER A 58 -10.03 -1.69 3.57
N PRO A 59 -9.62 -2.15 2.37
CA PRO A 59 -8.21 -2.47 2.14
C PRO A 59 -7.31 -1.25 2.42
N PRO A 60 -6.13 -1.46 3.00
CA PRO A 60 -5.21 -0.39 3.29
C PRO A 60 -4.63 0.23 2.01
N TYR A 61 -4.33 1.51 2.16
CA TYR A 61 -3.63 2.48 1.34
C TYR A 61 -2.12 2.52 1.44
N ILE A 62 -1.35 2.83 0.40
CA ILE A 62 -0.05 3.49 0.59
C ILE A 62 -0.06 4.91 0.03
N VAL A 63 0.53 5.83 0.78
CA VAL A 63 0.70 7.22 0.36
C VAL A 63 2.14 7.65 0.57
N GLU A 64 2.65 8.49 -0.34
CA GLU A 64 3.95 9.13 -0.19
C GLU A 64 3.85 10.34 0.74
N SER A 65 4.85 10.49 1.61
CA SER A 65 5.04 11.65 2.48
C SER A 65 6.47 12.16 2.36
N SER A 66 6.76 13.35 2.90
CA SER A 66 8.13 13.89 2.92
C SER A 66 9.14 13.01 3.67
N ASN A 67 8.66 12.12 4.55
CA ASN A 67 9.51 11.28 5.41
C ASN A 67 9.45 9.79 5.01
N GLY A 68 8.96 9.47 3.81
CA GLY A 68 8.85 8.10 3.31
C GLY A 68 7.41 7.68 3.03
N LEU A 69 7.15 6.37 3.04
CA LEU A 69 5.83 5.83 2.73
C LEU A 69 5.00 5.62 3.97
N LEU A 70 3.72 5.95 3.88
CA LEU A 70 2.76 5.72 4.94
C LEU A 70 1.72 4.70 4.48
N MET A 71 1.50 3.66 5.28
CA MET A 71 0.30 2.85 5.13
C MET A 71 -0.83 3.46 5.94
N VAL A 72 -1.98 3.60 5.30
CA VAL A 72 -3.16 4.28 5.85
C VAL A 72 -4.40 3.40 5.65
N GLU A 73 -5.29 3.37 6.63
CA GLU A 73 -6.53 2.60 6.56
C GLU A 73 -7.74 3.56 6.53
N ARG A 74 -8.64 3.38 5.56
CA ARG A 74 -9.89 4.14 5.50
C ARG A 74 -10.91 3.51 6.46
N GLN A 75 -11.31 4.25 7.50
CA GLN A 75 -12.52 3.89 8.23
C GLN A 75 -13.75 4.47 7.54
N ASN A 76 -14.55 3.59 6.94
CA ASN A 76 -15.94 3.92 6.63
C ASN A 76 -16.73 3.84 7.94
N LYS A 77 -16.77 4.92 8.72
CA LYS A 77 -17.87 5.08 9.67
C LYS A 77 -19.12 5.24 8.82
N ILE A 78 -19.95 4.19 8.75
CA ILE A 78 -21.36 4.34 8.39
C ILE A 78 -22.00 5.06 9.57
N SER A 79 -21.72 6.36 9.74
CA SER A 79 -22.57 7.19 10.57
C SER A 79 -23.88 7.30 9.83
N ARG A 80 -24.98 6.87 10.45
CA ARG A 80 -26.35 7.14 9.97
C ARG A 80 -26.70 8.65 10.00
N SER A 81 -25.70 9.53 9.99
CA SER A 81 -25.87 10.97 9.85
C SER A 81 -25.55 11.33 8.39
N ASN A 82 -26.42 12.13 7.79
CA ASN A 82 -26.34 12.65 6.41
C ASN A 82 -25.13 13.56 6.15
N ASP A 83 -24.05 13.44 6.93
CA ASP A 83 -22.84 14.21 6.74
C ASP A 83 -21.90 13.46 5.79
N PRO A 84 -21.40 14.10 4.73
CA PRO A 84 -20.45 13.49 3.83
C PRO A 84 -19.19 13.12 4.61
N ILE A 85 -19.02 11.80 4.80
CA ILE A 85 -17.79 11.06 5.10
C ILE A 85 -16.69 11.96 5.68
N LYS A 86 -16.68 12.12 7.01
CA LYS A 86 -15.44 12.54 7.68
C LYS A 86 -14.47 11.37 7.57
N GLU A 87 -13.51 11.48 6.66
CA GLU A 87 -12.42 10.52 6.51
C GLU A 87 -11.49 10.66 7.72
N PHE A 88 -11.48 9.64 8.57
CA PHE A 88 -10.59 9.58 9.72
C PHE A 88 -9.49 8.57 9.44
N VAL A 89 -8.25 9.05 9.38
CA VAL A 89 -7.04 8.20 9.36
C VAL A 89 -6.81 7.73 10.80
N ASN A 90 -7.11 6.46 11.10
CA ASN A 90 -7.04 5.93 12.46
C ASN A 90 -5.64 5.35 12.79
N LYS A 91 -4.93 4.85 11.78
CA LYS A 91 -3.58 4.30 11.94
C LYS A 91 -2.73 4.66 10.74
N THR A 92 -1.57 5.23 11.05
CA THR A 92 -0.51 5.51 10.08
C THR A 92 0.69 4.70 10.50
N LEU A 93 1.13 3.79 9.62
CA LEU A 93 2.45 3.18 9.76
C LEU A 93 3.41 3.89 8.83
N GLN A 94 4.53 4.33 9.37
CA GLN A 94 5.57 4.96 8.59
C GLN A 94 6.67 3.94 8.27
N TYR A 95 7.00 3.84 6.99
CA TYR A 95 8.15 3.13 6.48
C TYR A 95 9.21 4.14 6.10
N CYS A 96 10.31 4.15 6.85
CA CYS A 96 11.51 4.90 6.48
C CYS A 96 12.16 4.19 5.28
N ILE A 97 12.28 4.92 4.16
CA ILE A 97 12.90 4.48 2.90
C ILE A 97 14.00 5.43 2.47
#